data_AF-A0A833ARP4-F1
#
_entry.id   AF-A0A833ARP4-F1
#
_cell.length_a   1.000
_cell.length_b   1.000
_cell.length_c   1.000
_cell.angle_alpha   90.00
_cell.angle_beta   90.00
_cell.angle_gamma   90.00
#
_symmetry.space_group_name_H-M   'P 1'
#
loop_
_entity.id
_entity.type
_entity.pdbx_description
1 polymer ?
#
loop_
_entity_poly.entity_id
_entity_poly.type
_entity_poly.pdbx_seq_one_letter_code
_entity_poly.pdbx_strand_id
1 'polypeptide(L)'
;MAADQNKLQEHMPHIIKQLRHFEKKNTRINIVKTVAISLILILLGFHLDGFSALSTASLVGFLWMISATVVFLLIYWKMQFQLDHLDMKQESHAFLRQASTLLEKQKWLFQWPFRLFVLAMLIGVNLTTYSSTINMPLWEKISLHLGSSATILMAFILGIKIRRIRFRKEIDPLLTELNNLRNELEDNTHA
;
A
#
# COMPACT_ATOMS: atom_id res chain seq x y z
N MET A 1 38.21 -6.14 8.02
CA MET A 1 37.84 -5.21 9.12
C MET A 1 38.11 -3.73 8.79
N ALA A 2 39.36 -3.25 8.69
CA ALA A 2 39.61 -1.83 8.39
C ALA A 2 39.16 -1.42 6.96
N ALA A 3 39.34 -2.30 5.97
CA ALA A 3 38.88 -2.08 4.60
C ALA A 3 37.35 -2.06 4.47
N ASP A 4 36.66 -2.94 5.21
CA ASP A 4 35.19 -3.01 5.22
C ASP A 4 34.57 -1.76 5.88
N GLN A 5 35.17 -1.27 6.97
CA GLN A 5 34.74 -0.02 7.62
C GLN A 5 34.92 1.20 6.71
N ASN A 6 36.00 1.24 5.93
CA ASN A 6 36.26 2.34 5.01
C ASN A 6 35.26 2.36 3.83
N LYS A 7 34.97 1.19 3.25
CA LYS A 7 33.92 1.04 2.21
C LYS A 7 32.53 1.39 2.73
N LEU A 8 32.20 0.98 3.96
CA LEU A 8 30.96 1.35 4.63
C LEU A 8 30.85 2.87 4.76
N GLN A 9 31.88 3.55 5.27
CA GLN A 9 31.89 5.00 5.42
C GLN A 9 31.78 5.75 4.09
N GLU A 10 32.31 5.20 3.00
CA GLU A 10 32.27 5.84 1.68
C GLU A 10 30.88 5.79 1.03
N HIS A 11 30.22 4.62 1.05
CA HIS A 11 28.93 4.42 0.36
C HIS A 11 27.70 4.73 1.23
N MET A 12 27.80 4.57 2.55
CA MET A 12 26.66 4.70 3.45
C MET A 12 26.02 6.10 3.48
N PRO A 13 26.76 7.22 3.41
CA PRO A 13 26.16 8.56 3.37
C PRO A 13 25.24 8.76 2.16
N HIS A 14 25.59 8.18 1.01
CA HIS A 14 24.78 8.22 -0.20
C HIS A 14 23.48 7.41 -0.04
N ILE A 15 23.59 6.16 0.43
CA ILE A 15 22.46 5.26 0.67
C ILE A 15 21.49 5.86 1.70
N ILE A 16 22.00 6.38 2.82
CA ILE A 16 21.19 7.05 3.85
C ILE A 16 20.46 8.26 3.27
N LYS A 17 21.14 9.07 2.45
CA LYS A 17 20.53 10.24 1.80
C LYS A 17 19.38 9.83 0.89
N GLN A 18 19.55 8.78 0.09
CA GLN A 18 18.50 8.28 -0.79
C GLN A 18 17.32 7.68 0.02
N LEU A 19 17.60 6.90 1.07
CA LEU A 19 16.57 6.36 1.96
C LEU A 19 15.76 7.45 2.64
N ARG A 20 16.40 8.51 3.17
CA ARG A 20 15.70 9.68 3.74
C ARG A 20 14.87 10.42 2.72
N HIS A 21 15.35 10.57 1.49
CA HIS A 21 14.59 11.20 0.42
C HIS A 21 13.34 10.36 0.09
N PHE A 22 13.52 9.05 -0.04
CA PHE A 22 12.43 8.10 -0.27
C PHE A 22 11.40 8.15 0.86
N GLU A 23 11.83 8.12 2.12
CA GLU A 23 11.00 8.21 3.31
C GLU A 23 10.15 9.50 3.29
N LYS A 24 10.78 10.67 3.17
CA LYS A 24 10.08 11.97 3.13
C LYS A 24 9.04 12.03 2.01
N LYS A 25 9.40 11.57 0.81
CA LYS A 25 8.49 11.51 -0.34
C LYS A 25 7.32 10.58 -0.06
N ASN A 26 7.58 9.42 0.54
CA ASN A 26 6.54 8.44 0.88
C ASN A 26 5.61 8.98 1.97
N THR A 27 6.13 9.63 3.00
CA THR A 27 5.35 10.29 4.06
C THR A 27 4.41 11.35 3.49
N ARG A 28 4.90 12.22 2.59
CA ARG A 28 4.05 13.22 1.94
C ARG A 28 2.92 12.60 1.13
N ILE A 29 3.22 11.56 0.34
CA ILE A 29 2.20 10.82 -0.42
C ILE A 29 1.17 10.18 0.52
N ASN A 30 1.61 9.66 1.66
CA ASN A 30 0.74 9.00 2.62
C ASN A 30 -0.18 9.98 3.34
N ILE A 31 0.31 11.17 3.72
CA ILE A 31 -0.53 12.23 4.27
C ILE A 31 -1.66 12.57 3.29
N VAL A 32 -1.33 12.76 2.01
CA VAL A 32 -2.33 13.04 0.97
C VAL A 32 -3.36 11.90 0.87
N LYS A 33 -2.92 10.64 0.91
CA LYS A 33 -3.84 9.48 0.90
C LYS A 33 -4.74 9.44 2.13
N THR A 34 -4.18 9.68 3.31
CA THR A 34 -4.95 9.70 4.56
C THR A 34 -6.02 10.77 4.51
N VAL A 35 -5.66 12.00 4.12
CA VAL A 35 -6.63 13.10 3.96
C VAL A 35 -7.71 12.75 2.93
N ALA A 36 -7.33 12.20 1.78
CA ALA A 36 -8.29 11.80 0.75
C ALA A 36 -9.26 10.71 1.25
N ILE A 37 -8.76 9.70 1.95
CA ILE A 37 -9.60 8.63 2.52
C ILE A 37 -10.50 9.17 3.62
N SER A 38 -10.00 10.03 4.51
CA SER A 38 -10.81 10.69 5.53
C SER A 38 -11.95 11.52 4.90
N LEU A 39 -11.67 12.29 3.85
CA LEU A 39 -12.70 13.03 3.12
C LEU A 39 -13.74 12.10 2.48
N ILE A 40 -13.31 11.01 1.84
CA ILE A 40 -14.22 10.02 1.26
C ILE A 40 -15.11 9.39 2.34
N LEU A 41 -14.55 9.04 3.51
CA LEU A 41 -15.31 8.47 4.62
C LEU A 41 -16.30 9.48 5.22
N ILE A 42 -15.94 10.76 5.32
CA ILE A 42 -16.83 11.83 5.78
C ILE A 42 -17.98 12.04 4.79
N LEU A 43 -17.69 12.10 3.49
CA LEU A 43 -18.71 12.24 2.44
C LEU A 43 -19.65 11.03 2.41
N LEU A 44 -19.10 9.82 2.58
CA LEU A 44 -19.89 8.60 2.79
C LEU A 44 -20.80 8.76 4.01
N GLY A 45 -20.26 9.24 5.13
CA GLY A 45 -20.99 9.54 6.37
C GLY A 45 -22.17 10.49 6.17
N PHE A 46 -22.01 11.56 5.40
CA PHE A 46 -23.12 12.47 5.07
C PHE A 46 -24.19 11.83 4.18
N HIS A 47 -23.80 10.92 3.29
CA HIS A 47 -24.78 10.08 2.60
C HIS A 47 -25.45 9.08 3.55
N LEU A 48 -24.87 8.82 4.74
CA LEU A 48 -25.48 7.98 5.75
C LEU A 48 -26.71 8.62 6.43
N ASP A 49 -26.78 9.95 6.54
CA ASP A 49 -27.92 10.62 7.22
C ASP A 49 -29.26 10.48 6.46
N GLY A 50 -29.23 10.05 5.19
CA GLY A 50 -30.43 9.66 4.42
C GLY A 50 -30.92 8.21 4.64
N PHE A 51 -30.35 7.47 5.61
CA PHE A 51 -30.46 6.00 5.71
C PHE A 51 -31.79 5.41 6.19
N SER A 52 -32.79 6.22 6.56
CA SER A 52 -34.08 5.67 7.02
C SER A 52 -34.78 4.78 5.98
N ALA A 53 -34.33 4.81 4.71
CA ALA A 53 -34.89 4.03 3.60
C ALA A 53 -33.98 2.91 3.06
N LEU A 54 -32.81 2.62 3.66
CA LEU A 54 -31.91 1.59 3.13
C LEU A 54 -32.25 0.19 3.62
N SER A 55 -32.16 -0.79 2.70
CA SER A 55 -32.34 -2.19 3.08
C SER A 55 -31.16 -2.68 3.91
N THR A 56 -31.43 -3.74 4.68
CA THR A 56 -30.41 -4.47 5.45
C THR A 56 -29.23 -4.91 4.58
N ALA A 57 -29.46 -5.32 3.33
CA ALA A 57 -28.38 -5.75 2.43
C ALA A 57 -27.45 -4.59 2.05
N SER A 58 -27.98 -3.40 1.78
CA SER A 58 -27.16 -2.21 1.52
C SER A 58 -26.34 -1.83 2.75
N LEU A 59 -26.94 -1.85 3.94
CA LEU A 59 -26.24 -1.56 5.19
C LEU A 59 -25.06 -2.52 5.41
N VAL A 60 -25.29 -3.82 5.23
CA VAL A 60 -24.24 -4.85 5.33
C VAL A 60 -23.14 -4.60 4.29
N GLY A 61 -23.51 -4.25 3.05
CA GLY A 61 -22.55 -3.95 1.98
C GLY A 61 -21.66 -2.75 2.31
N PHE A 62 -22.25 -1.68 2.83
CA PHE A 62 -21.51 -0.50 3.29
C PHE A 62 -20.59 -0.81 4.47
N LEU A 63 -21.10 -1.46 5.53
CA LEU A 63 -20.30 -1.82 6.71
C LEU A 63 -19.14 -2.76 6.33
N TRP A 64 -19.37 -3.67 5.38
CA TRP A 64 -18.33 -4.54 4.84
C TRP A 64 -17.21 -3.75 4.15
N MET A 65 -17.55 -2.80 3.28
CA MET A 65 -16.57 -1.93 2.61
C MET A 65 -15.78 -1.07 3.59
N ILE A 66 -16.46 -0.48 4.58
CA ILE A 66 -15.81 0.33 5.63
C ILE A 66 -14.84 -0.55 6.43
N SER A 67 -15.30 -1.72 6.88
CA SER A 67 -14.46 -2.65 7.64
C SER A 67 -13.25 -3.11 6.84
N ALA A 68 -13.42 -3.47 5.57
CA ALA A 68 -12.33 -3.83 4.68
C ALA A 68 -11.33 -2.69 4.50
N THR A 69 -11.80 -1.45 4.36
CA THR A 69 -10.96 -0.25 4.26
C THR A 69 -10.16 -0.02 5.53
N VAL A 70 -10.80 -0.10 6.70
CA VAL A 70 -10.13 0.05 8.00
C VAL A 70 -9.06 -1.02 8.19
N VAL A 71 -9.38 -2.30 7.94
CA VAL A 71 -8.42 -3.41 8.06
C VAL A 71 -7.24 -3.20 7.12
N PHE A 72 -7.49 -2.83 5.86
CA PHE A 72 -6.42 -2.55 4.90
C PHE A 72 -5.53 -1.40 5.36
N LEU A 73 -6.11 -0.31 5.88
CA LEU A 73 -5.37 0.83 6.42
C LEU A 73 -4.52 0.47 7.62
N LEU A 74 -5.04 -0.34 8.56
CA LEU A 74 -4.29 -0.81 9.71
C LEU A 74 -3.07 -1.64 9.29
N ILE A 75 -3.25 -2.56 8.33
CA ILE A 75 -2.13 -3.35 7.76
C ILE A 75 -1.13 -2.41 7.09
N TYR A 76 -1.62 -1.45 6.30
CA TYR A 76 -0.80 -0.48 5.58
C TYR A 76 0.05 0.38 6.54
N TRP A 77 -0.56 0.95 7.58
CA TRP A 77 0.14 1.76 8.58
C TRP A 77 1.12 0.95 9.42
N LYS A 78 0.75 -0.26 9.85
CA LYS A 78 1.65 -1.14 10.61
C LYS A 78 2.95 -1.41 9.85
N MET A 79 2.87 -1.61 8.53
CA MET A 79 4.05 -1.81 7.69
C MET A 79 4.83 -0.52 7.43
N GLN A 80 4.16 0.63 7.42
CA GLN A 80 4.81 1.93 7.30
C GLN A 80 5.64 2.27 8.54
N PHE A 81 5.10 2.11 9.74
CA PHE A 81 5.81 2.41 10.99
C PHE A 81 7.11 1.62 11.15
N GLN A 82 7.21 0.42 10.55
CA GLN A 82 8.45 -0.37 10.60
C GLN A 82 9.62 0.27 9.84
N LEU A 83 9.36 1.14 8.87
CA LEU A 83 10.41 1.86 8.13
C LEU A 83 10.91 3.09 8.87
N ASP A 84 10.00 3.78 9.56
CA ASP A 84 10.31 5.00 10.30
C ASP A 84 11.22 4.72 11.52
N HIS A 85 11.32 3.46 11.96
CA HIS A 85 12.18 3.02 13.08
C HIS A 85 13.55 2.47 12.65
N LEU A 86 13.91 2.57 11.35
CA LEU A 86 15.23 2.14 10.91
C LEU A 86 16.29 3.08 11.50
N ASP A 87 17.21 2.55 12.32
CA ASP A 87 18.30 3.35 12.89
C ASP A 87 19.32 3.71 11.81
N MET A 88 19.07 4.81 11.11
CA MET A 88 19.94 5.34 10.06
C MET A 88 21.27 5.89 10.60
N LYS A 89 21.54 5.80 11.91
CA LYS A 89 22.83 6.20 12.49
C LYS A 89 23.80 5.02 12.63
N GLN A 90 23.33 3.78 12.45
CA GLN A 90 24.17 2.59 12.55
C GLN A 90 24.63 2.13 11.16
N GLU A 91 25.87 2.42 10.80
CA GLU A 91 26.53 1.91 9.59
C GLU A 91 26.95 0.45 9.83
N SER A 92 25.99 -0.48 9.81
CA SER A 92 26.23 -1.88 10.12
C SER A 92 25.62 -2.84 9.11
N HIS A 93 26.14 -4.07 9.05
CA HIS A 93 25.51 -5.17 8.30
C HIS A 93 24.06 -5.41 8.74
N ALA A 94 23.75 -5.20 10.03
CA ALA A 94 22.40 -5.31 10.55
C ALA A 94 21.46 -4.25 9.93
N PHE A 95 21.94 -3.02 9.74
CA PHE A 95 21.20 -1.97 9.03
C PHE A 95 20.90 -2.36 7.58
N LEU A 96 21.90 -2.83 6.83
CA LEU A 96 21.72 -3.26 5.43
C LEU A 96 20.66 -4.36 5.30
N ARG A 97 20.71 -5.35 6.20
CA ARG A 97 19.75 -6.47 6.23
C ARG A 97 18.34 -6.02 6.63
N GLN A 98 18.21 -5.12 7.59
CA GLN A 98 16.91 -4.60 8.00
C GLN A 98 16.29 -3.73 6.90
N ALA A 99 17.08 -2.85 6.28
CA ALA A 99 16.64 -1.97 5.20
C ALA A 99 16.12 -2.77 3.99
N SER A 100 16.86 -3.78 3.54
CA SER A 100 16.45 -4.64 2.42
C SER A 100 15.19 -5.42 2.73
N THR A 101 15.10 -6.04 3.92
CA THR A 101 13.91 -6.79 4.36
C THR A 101 12.65 -5.91 4.38
N LEU A 102 12.78 -4.65 4.82
CA LEU A 102 11.64 -3.73 4.89
C LEU A 102 11.18 -3.26 3.50
N LEU A 103 12.12 -2.99 2.59
CA LEU A 103 11.83 -2.66 1.20
C LEU A 103 11.14 -3.83 0.47
N GLU A 104 11.56 -5.07 0.73
CA GLU A 104 10.88 -6.26 0.21
C GLU A 104 9.48 -6.46 0.78
N LYS A 105 9.30 -6.27 2.09
CA LYS A 105 7.98 -6.30 2.75
C LYS A 105 7.03 -5.29 2.11
N GLN A 106 7.49 -4.08 1.78
CA GLN A 106 6.65 -3.12 1.07
C GLN A 106 6.16 -3.62 -0.29
N LYS A 107 6.96 -4.41 -1.02
CA LYS A 107 6.54 -5.01 -2.29
C LYS A 107 5.47 -6.08 -2.06
N TRP A 108 5.60 -6.89 -1.01
CA TRP A 108 4.66 -7.95 -0.66
C TRP A 108 3.24 -7.45 -0.34
N LEU A 109 3.11 -6.30 0.33
CA LEU A 109 1.82 -5.70 0.70
C LEU A 109 0.87 -5.51 -0.51
N PHE A 110 1.43 -5.23 -1.69
CA PHE A 110 0.66 -5.01 -2.92
C PHE A 110 0.37 -6.30 -3.69
N GLN A 111 0.86 -7.45 -3.22
CA GLN A 111 0.57 -8.75 -3.82
C GLN A 111 -0.71 -9.35 -3.24
N TRP A 112 -0.80 -9.53 -1.92
CA TRP A 112 -1.91 -10.27 -1.30
C TRP A 112 -2.93 -9.39 -0.59
N PRO A 113 -2.54 -8.58 0.42
CA PRO A 113 -3.50 -7.75 1.15
C PRO A 113 -4.31 -6.80 0.25
N PHE A 114 -3.66 -6.18 -0.73
CA PHE A 114 -4.35 -5.27 -1.67
C PHE A 114 -5.37 -5.99 -2.57
N ARG A 115 -5.09 -7.23 -3.00
CA ARG A 115 -6.04 -8.03 -3.80
C ARG A 115 -7.25 -8.44 -2.97
N LEU A 116 -7.03 -8.86 -1.72
CA LEU A 116 -8.11 -9.20 -0.79
C LEU A 116 -8.98 -7.97 -0.49
N PHE A 117 -8.37 -6.80 -0.30
CA PHE A 117 -9.10 -5.54 -0.15
C PHE A 117 -10.00 -5.26 -1.35
N VAL A 118 -9.47 -5.38 -2.58
CA VAL A 118 -10.25 -5.14 -3.80
C VAL A 118 -11.40 -6.15 -3.96
N LEU A 119 -11.16 -7.42 -3.63
CA LEU A 119 -12.21 -8.43 -3.63
C LEU A 119 -13.31 -8.09 -2.62
N ALA A 120 -12.95 -7.67 -1.41
CA ALA A 120 -13.90 -7.24 -0.41
C ALA A 120 -14.72 -6.03 -0.88
N MET A 121 -14.09 -5.06 -1.56
CA MET A 121 -14.78 -3.90 -2.15
C MET A 121 -15.76 -4.31 -3.24
N LEU A 122 -15.39 -5.27 -4.11
CA LEU A 122 -16.29 -5.81 -5.13
C LEU A 122 -17.53 -6.48 -4.50
N ILE A 123 -17.33 -7.30 -3.46
CA ILE A 123 -18.43 -7.94 -2.74
C ILE A 123 -19.37 -6.89 -2.14
N GLY A 124 -18.82 -5.91 -1.43
CA GLY A 124 -19.61 -4.86 -0.78
C GLY A 124 -20.40 -4.01 -1.77
N VAL A 125 -19.77 -3.57 -2.87
CA VAL A 125 -20.45 -2.77 -3.91
C VAL A 125 -21.54 -3.57 -4.61
N ASN A 126 -21.31 -4.86 -4.90
CA ASN A 126 -22.35 -5.70 -5.48
C ASN A 126 -23.52 -5.92 -4.52
N LEU A 127 -23.26 -6.07 -3.21
CA LEU A 127 -24.34 -6.20 -2.22
C LEU A 127 -25.19 -4.93 -2.11
N THR A 128 -24.54 -3.76 -2.10
CA THR A 128 -25.22 -2.45 -2.10
C THR A 128 -26.00 -2.21 -3.38
N THR A 129 -25.43 -2.58 -4.54
CA THR A 129 -26.09 -2.42 -5.85
C THR A 129 -27.28 -3.36 -5.98
N TYR A 130 -27.16 -4.61 -5.52
CA TYR A 130 -28.22 -5.60 -5.57
C TYR A 130 -29.48 -5.10 -4.86
N SER A 131 -29.33 -4.60 -3.63
CA SER A 131 -30.46 -4.03 -2.89
C SER A 131 -31.06 -2.82 -3.60
N SER A 132 -30.23 -1.93 -4.13
CA SER A 132 -30.69 -0.65 -4.69
C SER A 132 -31.42 -0.83 -6.02
N THR A 133 -31.21 -1.97 -6.67
CA THR A 133 -31.72 -2.25 -8.01
C THR A 133 -32.89 -3.23 -8.01
N ILE A 134 -33.41 -3.69 -6.85
CA ILE A 134 -34.38 -4.80 -6.77
C ILE A 134 -35.63 -4.59 -7.64
N ASN A 135 -36.10 -3.35 -7.75
CA ASN A 135 -37.29 -2.96 -8.53
C ASN A 135 -36.97 -2.49 -9.97
N MET A 136 -35.71 -2.53 -10.40
CA MET A 136 -35.30 -2.08 -11.73
C MET A 136 -35.47 -3.20 -12.79
N PRO A 137 -35.60 -2.83 -14.08
CA PRO A 137 -35.50 -3.76 -15.20
C PRO A 137 -34.17 -4.53 -15.19
N LEU A 138 -34.18 -5.75 -15.76
CA LEU A 138 -33.01 -6.63 -15.77
C LEU A 138 -31.77 -5.99 -16.42
N TRP A 139 -31.96 -5.26 -17.52
CA TRP A 139 -30.85 -4.63 -18.23
C TRP A 139 -30.18 -3.52 -17.41
N GLU A 140 -30.97 -2.71 -16.72
CA GLU A 140 -30.47 -1.67 -15.81
C GLU A 140 -29.69 -2.28 -14.64
N LYS A 141 -30.23 -3.33 -14.02
CA LYS A 141 -29.54 -4.12 -12.98
C LYS A 141 -28.15 -4.56 -13.46
N ILE A 142 -28.11 -5.26 -14.59
CA ILE A 142 -26.85 -5.78 -15.17
C ILE A 142 -25.88 -4.63 -15.44
N SER A 143 -26.36 -3.53 -16.03
CA SER A 143 -25.52 -2.38 -16.36
C SER A 143 -24.89 -1.73 -15.12
N LEU A 144 -25.64 -1.59 -14.02
CA LEU A 144 -25.14 -1.00 -12.77
C LEU A 144 -24.14 -1.92 -12.07
N HIS A 145 -24.41 -3.22 -12.02
CA HIS A 145 -23.49 -4.21 -11.44
C HIS A 145 -22.18 -4.30 -12.23
N LEU A 146 -22.26 -4.36 -13.56
CA LEU A 146 -21.08 -4.39 -14.43
C LEU A 146 -20.31 -3.07 -14.37
N GLY A 147 -21.00 -1.93 -14.45
CA GLY A 147 -20.38 -0.61 -14.43
C GLY A 147 -19.63 -0.34 -13.12
N SER A 148 -20.25 -0.63 -11.98
CA SER A 148 -19.63 -0.46 -10.67
C SER A 148 -18.45 -1.41 -10.46
N SER A 149 -18.59 -2.69 -10.83
CA SER A 149 -17.51 -3.69 -10.74
C SER A 149 -16.35 -3.36 -11.67
N ALA A 150 -16.64 -2.96 -12.91
CA ALA A 150 -15.63 -2.54 -13.89
C ALA A 150 -14.85 -1.32 -13.40
N THR A 151 -15.53 -0.36 -12.76
CA THR A 151 -14.88 0.81 -12.17
C THR A 151 -13.87 0.42 -11.09
N ILE A 152 -14.24 -0.47 -10.17
CA ILE A 152 -13.32 -0.98 -9.14
C ILE A 152 -12.15 -1.73 -9.76
N LEU A 153 -12.40 -2.58 -10.76
CA LEU A 153 -11.35 -3.33 -11.45
C LEU A 153 -10.40 -2.42 -12.23
N MET A 154 -10.91 -1.39 -12.90
CA MET A 154 -10.08 -0.39 -13.58
C MET A 154 -9.20 0.36 -12.58
N ALA A 155 -9.76 0.82 -11.46
CA ALA A 155 -9.00 1.47 -10.39
C ALA A 155 -7.92 0.54 -9.82
N PHE A 156 -8.22 -0.75 -9.64
CA PHE A 156 -7.27 -1.77 -9.21
C PHE A 156 -6.11 -1.95 -10.20
N ILE A 157 -6.41 -2.12 -11.49
CA ILE A 157 -5.39 -2.28 -12.55
C ILE A 157 -4.47 -1.05 -12.62
N LEU A 158 -5.05 0.15 -12.60
CA LEU A 158 -4.30 1.41 -12.57
C LEU A 158 -3.43 1.50 -11.32
N GLY A 159 -3.97 1.17 -10.15
CA GLY A 159 -3.25 1.14 -8.88
C GLY A 159 -2.03 0.21 -8.92
N ILE A 160 -2.21 -1.03 -9.42
CA ILE A 160 -1.09 -1.97 -9.61
C ILE A 160 -0.06 -1.41 -10.58
N LYS A 161 -0.49 -0.85 -11.72
CA LYS A 161 0.43 -0.33 -12.74
C LYS A 161 1.28 0.81 -12.19
N ILE A 162 0.66 1.80 -11.53
CA ILE A 162 1.36 2.92 -10.91
C ILE A 162 2.33 2.41 -9.84
N ARG A 163 1.91 1.47 -9.00
CA ARG A 163 2.76 0.93 -7.94
C ARG A 163 3.93 0.15 -8.49
N ARG A 164 3.73 -0.67 -9.53
CA ARG A 164 4.81 -1.41 -10.21
C ARG A 164 5.84 -0.45 -10.81
N ILE A 165 5.40 0.63 -11.44
CA ILE A 165 6.31 1.67 -11.97
C ILE A 165 7.10 2.30 -10.84
N ARG A 166 6.45 2.64 -9.73
CA ARG A 166 7.11 3.23 -8.56
C ARG A 166 8.13 2.28 -7.94
N PHE A 167 7.80 1.00 -7.79
CA PHE A 167 8.73 -0.01 -7.28
C PHE A 167 9.98 -0.12 -8.16
N ARG A 168 9.81 -0.17 -9.48
CA ARG A 168 10.95 -0.22 -10.42
C ARG A 168 11.83 1.02 -10.38
N LYS A 169 11.25 2.20 -10.17
CA LYS A 169 11.99 3.47 -10.18
C LYS A 169 12.62 3.83 -8.84
N GLU A 170 12.01 3.42 -7.73
CA GLU A 170 12.41 3.90 -6.40
C GLU A 170 12.94 2.78 -5.50
N ILE A 171 12.33 1.59 -5.51
CA ILE A 171 12.65 0.51 -4.57
C ILE A 171 13.71 -0.44 -5.13
N ASP A 172 13.54 -0.87 -6.38
CA ASP A 172 14.45 -1.84 -7.00
C ASP A 172 15.90 -1.31 -7.08
N PRO A 173 16.17 -0.03 -7.42
CA PRO A 173 17.54 0.49 -7.39
C PRO A 173 18.16 0.47 -5.98
N LEU A 174 17.40 0.89 -4.96
CA LEU A 174 17.84 0.86 -3.56
C LEU A 174 18.14 -0.55 -3.07
N LEU A 175 17.28 -1.52 -3.43
CA LEU A 175 17.50 -2.93 -3.09
C LEU A 175 18.77 -3.47 -3.75
N THR A 176 19.01 -3.13 -5.03
CA THR A 176 20.22 -3.56 -5.73
C THR A 176 21.47 -2.96 -5.08
N GLU A 177 21.47 -1.66 -4.74
CA GLU A 177 22.61 -1.00 -4.10
C GLU A 177 22.89 -1.60 -2.70
N LEU A 178 21.84 -1.81 -1.89
CA LEU A 178 21.95 -2.45 -0.58
C LEU A 178 22.47 -3.89 -0.65
N ASN A 179 21.99 -4.68 -1.62
CA ASN A 179 22.39 -6.08 -1.77
C ASN A 179 23.80 -6.21 -2.35
N ASN A 180 24.20 -5.35 -3.30
CA ASN A 180 25.56 -5.33 -3.83
C ASN A 180 26.57 -4.99 -2.73
N LEU A 181 26.31 -3.93 -1.95
CA LEU A 181 27.16 -3.55 -0.83
C LEU A 181 27.23 -4.66 0.22
N ARG A 182 26.12 -5.36 0.50
CA ARG A 182 26.12 -6.51 1.41
C ARG A 182 27.00 -7.65 0.89
N ASN A 183 26.82 -8.05 -0.36
CA ASN A 183 27.55 -9.16 -0.97
C ASN A 183 29.06 -8.85 -1.02
N GLU A 184 29.44 -7.63 -1.39
CA GLU A 184 30.84 -7.20 -1.38
C GLU A 184 31.49 -7.27 -0.01
N LEU A 185 30.75 -7.00 1.07
CA LEU A 185 31.25 -7.10 2.44
C LEU A 185 31.29 -8.56 2.92
N GLU A 186 30.33 -9.40 2.51
CA GLU A 186 30.32 -10.84 2.81
C GLU A 186 31.47 -11.58 2.10
N ASP A 187 31.73 -11.26 0.82
CA ASP A 187 32.83 -11.86 0.04
C ASP A 187 34.22 -11.49 0.60
N ASN A 188 34.41 -10.25 1.07
CA ASN A 188 35.67 -9.84 1.73
C ASN A 188 35.86 -10.44 3.14
N THR A 189 34.80 -10.98 3.75
CA THR A 189 34.88 -11.63 5.07
C THR A 189 35.29 -13.10 4.94
N HIS A 190 35.11 -13.69 3.76
CA HIS A 190 35.43 -15.10 3.46
C HIS A 190 36.70 -15.28 2.60
N ALA A 191 37.28 -14.20 2.09
CA ALA A 191 38.59 -14.16 1.43
C ALA A 191 39.71 -13.86 2.43
#